data_AF-A0A3C0IPE2-F1
#
_entry.id   AF-A0A3C0IPE2-F1
#
_cell.length_a   1.000
_cell.length_b   1.000
_cell.length_c   1.000
_cell.angle_alpha   90.00
_cell.angle_beta   90.00
_cell.angle_gamma   90.00
#
_symmetry.space_group_name_H-M   'P 1'
#
loop_
_entity.id
_entity.type
_entity.pdbx_description
1 polymer ?
#
loop_
_entity_poly.entity_id
_entity_poly.type
_entity_poly.pdbx_seq_one_letter_code
_entity_poly.pdbx_strand_id
1 'polypeptide(L)' 'HIKDAAIKAIEENWTHYPPVAGYPELRQAICDKFLRDNQLQYKPENIVVSTGAKQSLANAI' A
#
# COMPACT_ATOMS: atom_id res chain seq x y z
N HIS A 1 -8.23 -13.58 8.16
CA HIS A 1 -8.55 -12.19 7.78
C HIS A 1 -7.81 -11.74 6.51
N ILE A 2 -6.46 -11.81 6.40
CA ILE A 2 -5.76 -11.36 5.18
C ILE A 2 -6.15 -12.17 3.93
N LYS A 3 -6.14 -13.50 4.03
CA LYS A 3 -6.58 -14.38 2.93
C LYS A 3 -8.04 -14.12 2.55
N ASP A 4 -8.90 -13.92 3.55
CA ASP A 4 -10.34 -13.65 3.34
C ASP A 4 -10.55 -12.29 2.64
N ALA A 5 -9.77 -11.27 2.99
CA ALA A 5 -9.82 -9.97 2.33
C ALA A 5 -9.39 -10.05 0.86
N ALA A 6 -8.40 -10.89 0.54
CA ALA A 6 -7.98 -11.13 -0.84
C ALA A 6 -9.06 -11.89 -1.64
N ILE A 7 -9.71 -12.91 -1.04
CA ILE A 7 -10.84 -13.62 -1.65
C ILE A 7 -11.99 -12.65 -1.91
N LYS A 8 -12.34 -11.83 -0.92
CA LYS A 8 -13.38 -10.81 -1.06
C LYS A 8 -13.07 -9.81 -2.18
N ALA A 9 -11.82 -9.36 -2.31
CA ALA A 9 -11.42 -8.49 -3.41
C ALA A 9 -11.62 -9.15 -4.79
N ILE A 10 -11.39 -10.46 -4.90
CA ILE A 10 -11.70 -11.23 -6.11
C ILE A 10 -13.21 -11.28 -6.37
N GLU A 11 -14.01 -11.60 -5.35
CA GLU A 11 -15.49 -11.66 -5.43
C GLU A 11 -16.10 -10.30 -5.82
N GLU A 12 -15.53 -9.21 -5.33
CA GLU A 12 -15.93 -7.83 -5.62
C GLU A 12 -15.33 -7.28 -6.93
N ASN A 13 -14.64 -8.11 -7.73
CA ASN A 13 -14.03 -7.73 -9.01
C ASN A 13 -12.98 -6.60 -8.94
N TRP A 14 -12.19 -6.55 -7.87
CA TRP A 14 -11.00 -5.70 -7.79
C TRP A 14 -9.84 -6.24 -8.64
N THR A 15 -10.04 -6.24 -9.96
CA THR A 15 -9.13 -6.84 -10.96
C THR A 15 -8.55 -5.82 -11.95
N HIS A 16 -8.99 -4.56 -11.86
CA HIS A 16 -8.53 -3.48 -12.72
C HIS A 16 -7.18 -2.91 -12.25
N TYR A 17 -6.53 -2.14 -13.12
CA TYR A 17 -5.24 -1.53 -12.80
C TYR A 17 -5.34 -0.63 -11.56
N PRO A 18 -4.46 -0.84 -10.56
CA PRO A 18 -4.37 0.09 -9.44
C PRO A 18 -3.73 1.41 -9.91
N PRO A 19 -3.94 2.50 -9.16
CA PRO A 19 -3.16 3.72 -9.34
C PRO A 19 -1.66 3.43 -9.23
N VAL A 20 -0.83 4.15 -10.00
CA VAL A 20 0.64 3.95 -10.04
C VAL A 20 1.28 4.03 -8.65
N ALA A 21 0.82 4.95 -7.79
CA ALA A 21 1.32 5.09 -6.43
C ALA A 21 0.76 4.04 -5.45
N GLY A 22 -0.27 3.30 -5.84
CA GLY A 22 -1.06 2.40 -4.99
C GLY A 22 -2.40 2.99 -4.54
N TYR A 23 -3.29 2.13 -4.06
CA TYR A 23 -4.62 2.50 -3.58
C TYR A 23 -4.56 3.54 -2.43
N PRO A 24 -5.37 4.60 -2.44
CA PRO A 24 -5.35 5.65 -1.41
C PRO A 24 -5.50 5.13 0.02
N GLU A 25 -6.41 4.18 0.25
CA GLU A 25 -6.67 3.57 1.55
C GLU A 25 -5.47 2.76 2.07
N LEU A 26 -4.75 2.08 1.18
CA LEU A 26 -3.53 1.36 1.55
C LEU A 26 -2.41 2.33 1.92
N ARG A 27 -2.25 3.43 1.16
CA ARG A 27 -1.24 4.46 1.47
C ARG A 27 -1.53 5.13 2.80
N GLN A 28 -2.78 5.45 3.10
CA GLN A 28 -3.17 5.99 4.41
C GLN A 28 -2.87 5.00 5.54
N ALA A 29 -3.24 3.72 5.37
CA ALA A 29 -2.96 2.70 6.38
C ALA A 29 -1.44 2.53 6.66
N ILE A 30 -0.59 2.73 5.65
CA ILE A 30 0.87 2.75 5.80
C ILE A 30 1.33 3.98 6.60
N CYS A 31 0.79 5.17 6.32
CA CYS A 31 1.06 6.37 7.13
C CYS A 31 0.70 6.15 8.61
N ASP A 32 -0.49 5.59 8.87
CA ASP A 32 -0.96 5.31 10.22
C ASP A 32 -0.08 4.27 10.92
N LYS A 33 0.38 3.25 10.19
CA LYS A 33 1.37 2.28 10.68
C LYS A 33 2.67 2.96 11.08
N PHE A 34 3.23 3.82 10.23
CA PHE A 34 4.48 4.53 10.53
C PHE A 34 4.35 5.43 11.75
N LEU A 35 3.22 6.11 11.92
CA LEU A 35 2.98 6.92 13.10
C LEU A 35 2.89 6.03 14.36
N ARG A 36 2.12 4.95 14.31
CA ARG A 36 1.91 4.04 15.45
C ARG A 36 3.18 3.31 15.88
N ASP A 37 3.91 2.73 14.92
CA ASP A 37 5.01 1.82 15.20
C ASP A 37 6.37 2.54 15.27
N ASN A 38 6.51 3.66 14.56
CA ASN A 38 7.80 4.34 14.37
C ASN A 38 7.79 5.81 14.79
N GLN A 39 6.64 6.37 15.21
CA GLN A 39 6.47 7.80 15.52
C GLN A 39 6.84 8.71 14.34
N LEU A 40 6.71 8.21 13.11
CA LEU A 40 7.00 8.96 11.88
C LEU A 40 5.70 9.43 11.25
N GLN A 41 5.60 10.74 11.00
CA GLN A 41 4.44 11.34 10.34
C GLN A 41 4.73 11.54 8.85
N TYR A 42 3.98 10.81 8.00
CA TYR A 42 4.02 10.95 6.54
C TYR A 42 2.64 11.30 5.99
N LYS A 43 2.61 11.95 4.82
CA LYS A 43 1.37 12.12 4.05
C LYS A 43 1.21 10.98 3.04
N PRO A 44 -0.02 10.63 2.61
CA PRO A 44 -0.23 9.61 1.58
C PRO A 44 0.54 9.89 0.27
N GLU A 45 0.80 11.16 -0.05
CA GLU A 45 1.64 11.57 -1.19
C GLU A 45 3.11 11.18 -1.05
N ASN A 46 3.59 10.90 0.16
CA ASN A 46 4.96 10.44 0.42
C ASN A 46 5.11 8.91 0.31
N ILE A 47 4.01 8.17 0.10
CA ILE A 47 4.01 6.71 0.07
C ILE A 47 3.81 6.21 -1.37
N VAL A 48 4.69 5.32 -1.81
CA VAL A 48 4.57 4.57 -3.06
C VAL A 48 4.54 3.07 -2.76
N VAL A 49 3.53 2.37 -3.27
CA VAL A 49 3.41 0.91 -3.15
C VAL A 49 4.08 0.27 -4.36
N SER A 50 4.85 -0.79 -4.12
CA SER A 50 5.60 -1.52 -5.15
C SER A 50 5.37 -3.03 -5.02
N THR A 51 5.80 -3.82 -6.00
CA THR A 51 5.76 -5.29 -6.00
C THR A 51 6.86 -5.88 -5.09
N GLY A 52 6.81 -5.50 -3.81
CA GLY A 52 7.79 -5.86 -2.80
C GLY A 52 8.96 -4.88 -2.70
N ALA A 53 9.71 -5.01 -1.61
CA ALA A 53 10.77 -4.06 -1.23
C ALA A 53 11.92 -3.98 -2.26
N LYS A 54 12.19 -5.05 -3.02
CA LYS A 54 13.22 -5.05 -4.05
C LYS A 54 12.97 -3.97 -5.11
N GLN A 55 11.73 -3.84 -5.58
CA GLN A 55 11.36 -2.80 -6.55
C GLN A 55 11.47 -1.41 -5.91
N SER A 56 11.03 -1.25 -4.66
CA SER A 56 11.13 0.03 -3.96
C SER A 56 12.58 0.51 -3.85
N LEU A 57 13.52 -0.39 -3.54
CA LEU A 57 14.94 -0.08 -3.48
C LEU A 57 15.52 0.23 -4.87
N ALA A 58 15.19 -0.59 -5.87
CA ALA A 58 15.67 -0.40 -7.24
C ALA A 58 15.19 0.92 -7.87
N ASN A 59 14.04 1.45 -7.43
CA ASN A 59 13.52 2.73 -7.92
C ASN A 59 14.06 3.94 -7.14
N ALA A 60 14.64 3.73 -5.96
CA ALA A 60 15.15 4.81 -5.10
C ALA A 60 16.63 5.13 -5.34
N ILE A 61 17.36 4.24 -6.02
CA ILE A 61 18.79 4.30 -6.30
C ILE A 61 18.96 4.42 -7.82
#